data_AF-T0MAA8-F1
#
_entry.id   AF-T0MAA8-F1
#
_cell.length_a   1.000
_cell.length_b   1.000
_cell.length_c   1.000
_cell.angle_alpha   90.00
_cell.angle_beta   90.00
_cell.angle_gamma   90.00
#
_symmetry.space_group_name_H-M   'P 1'
#
loop_
_entity.id
_entity.type
_entity.pdbx_description
1 polymer ?
#
loop_
_entity_poly.entity_id
_entity_poly.type
_entity_poly.pdbx_seq_one_letter_code
_entity_poly.pdbx_strand_id
1 'polypeptide(L)'
;MNPLVININRDEEVKRLLSENHSDDYVVLLTKTENEIRFISHFLKEKPRYLSIVSSKNRFNKDLEQVKKNDPELDTSLIKCPAGVDINAITINEIALSIVAEIIREKNLSDKQ
;
A
#
# COMPACT_ATOMS: atom_id res chain seq x y z
N MET A 1 18.66 -0.52 -0.29
CA MET A 1 17.61 -0.77 0.72
C MET A 1 17.07 -2.16 0.44
N ASN A 2 17.13 -3.08 1.41
CA ASN A 2 16.52 -4.40 1.25
C ASN A 2 15.05 -4.27 1.67
N PRO A 3 14.07 -4.51 0.78
CA PRO A 3 12.68 -4.41 1.17
C PRO A 3 12.34 -5.54 2.16
N LEU A 4 11.59 -5.20 3.20
CA LEU A 4 10.93 -6.22 4.02
C LEU A 4 9.77 -6.80 3.22
N VAL A 5 9.84 -8.10 2.92
CA VAL A 5 8.76 -8.83 2.26
C VAL A 5 8.08 -9.69 3.30
N ILE A 6 6.79 -9.43 3.55
CA ILE A 6 5.97 -10.18 4.49
C ILE A 6 5.13 -11.20 3.73
N ASN A 7 5.22 -12.47 4.12
CA ASN A 7 4.33 -13.50 3.64
C ASN A 7 3.06 -13.54 4.50
N ILE A 8 1.96 -13.03 3.93
CA ILE A 8 0.66 -12.94 4.62
C ILE A 8 0.03 -14.29 5.00
N ASN A 9 0.56 -15.41 4.49
CA ASN A 9 0.10 -16.75 4.87
C ASN A 9 0.83 -17.31 6.09
N ARG A 10 1.74 -16.55 6.69
CA ARG A 10 2.46 -16.91 7.91
C ARG A 10 2.01 -16.02 9.06
N ASP A 11 1.24 -16.60 9.98
CA ASP A 11 0.66 -15.87 11.11
C ASP A 11 1.68 -15.09 11.93
N GLU A 12 2.87 -15.65 12.15
CA GLU A 12 3.93 -14.96 12.91
C GLU A 12 4.46 -13.71 12.18
N GLU A 13 4.60 -13.75 10.85
CA GLU A 13 5.03 -12.58 10.08
C GLU A 13 3.92 -11.51 10.03
N VAL A 14 2.64 -11.93 9.94
CA VAL A 14 1.49 -11.04 10.01
C VAL A 14 1.34 -10.40 11.39
N LYS A 15 1.50 -11.16 12.47
CA LYS A 15 1.46 -10.62 13.84
C LYS A 15 2.55 -9.58 14.04
N ARG A 16 3.77 -9.87 13.58
CA ARG A 16 4.89 -8.94 13.64
C ARG A 16 4.56 -7.64 12.90
N LEU A 17 4.12 -7.74 11.64
CA LEU A 17 3.70 -6.60 10.82
C LEU A 17 2.66 -5.73 11.52
N LEU A 18 1.71 -6.32 12.25
CA LEU A 18 0.63 -5.53 12.86
C LEU A 18 0.97 -5.00 14.25
N SER A 19 2.13 -5.38 14.79
CA SER A 19 2.61 -4.96 16.11
C SER A 19 3.66 -3.85 16.03
N GLU A 20 4.27 -3.64 14.87
CA GLU A 20 5.30 -2.64 14.64
C GLU A 20 4.65 -1.30 14.21
N ASN A 21 5.37 -0.19 14.43
CA ASN A 21 4.96 1.13 13.95
C ASN A 21 5.48 1.31 12.52
N HIS A 22 4.60 1.78 11.63
CA HIS A 22 4.93 1.93 10.20
C HIS A 22 4.84 3.37 9.70
N SER A 23 4.79 4.35 10.58
CA SER A 23 4.60 5.76 10.20
C SER A 23 5.75 6.32 9.33
N ASP A 24 6.97 5.79 9.48
CA ASP A 24 8.14 6.15 8.66
C ASP A 24 8.36 5.26 7.43
N ASP A 25 7.49 4.27 7.21
CA ASP A 25 7.67 3.28 6.14
C ASP A 25 7.06 3.70 4.80
N TYR A 26 7.49 3.01 3.74
CA TYR A 26 6.91 3.06 2.40
C TYR A 26 6.27 1.73 2.08
N VAL A 27 4.93 1.69 2.09
CA VAL A 27 4.15 0.45 2.03
C VAL A 27 3.53 0.25 0.65
N VAL A 28 3.76 -0.93 0.08
CA VAL A 28 3.09 -1.40 -1.14
C VAL A 28 2.31 -2.66 -0.79
N LEU A 29 0.99 -2.61 -0.91
CA LEU A 29 0.13 -3.77 -0.76
C LEU A 29 0.01 -4.49 -2.10
N LEU A 30 0.64 -5.66 -2.15
CA LEU A 30 0.64 -6.60 -3.27
C LEU A 30 -0.12 -7.86 -2.87
N THR A 31 -1.41 -7.72 -2.56
CA THR A 31 -2.21 -8.85 -2.07
C THR A 31 -3.41 -9.13 -2.97
N LYS A 32 -3.85 -10.39 -2.97
CA LYS A 32 -5.00 -10.87 -3.76
C LYS A 32 -5.92 -11.72 -2.89
N THR A 33 -6.20 -11.24 -1.66
CA THR A 33 -6.90 -12.02 -0.63
C THR A 33 -8.02 -11.24 0.03
N GLU A 34 -8.97 -11.95 0.65
CA GLU A 34 -10.08 -11.37 1.43
C GLU A 34 -9.61 -10.51 2.61
N ASN A 35 -8.38 -10.74 3.10
CA ASN A 35 -7.78 -9.98 4.19
C ASN A 35 -7.26 -8.59 3.78
N GLU A 36 -7.38 -8.18 2.52
CA GLU A 36 -6.82 -6.89 2.08
C GLU A 36 -7.43 -5.69 2.81
N ILE A 37 -8.74 -5.72 3.10
CA ILE A 37 -9.43 -4.66 3.87
C ILE A 37 -8.81 -4.48 5.25
N ARG A 38 -8.42 -5.58 5.91
CA ARG A 38 -7.78 -5.53 7.23
C ARG A 38 -6.43 -4.82 7.17
N PHE A 39 -5.62 -5.10 6.15
CA PHE A 39 -4.34 -4.43 5.97
C PHE A 39 -4.51 -2.96 5.56
N ILE A 40 -5.45 -2.66 4.67
CA ILE A 40 -5.80 -1.28 4.30
C ILE A 40 -6.18 -0.48 5.56
N SER A 41 -7.12 -0.99 6.36
CA SER A 41 -7.56 -0.30 7.58
C SER A 41 -6.43 -0.14 8.60
N HIS A 42 -5.54 -1.11 8.74
CA HIS A 42 -4.38 -1.00 9.62
C HIS A 42 -3.43 0.12 9.15
N PHE A 43 -3.00 0.12 7.89
CA PHE A 43 -2.05 1.12 7.41
C PHE A 43 -2.65 2.52 7.28
N LEU A 44 -3.96 2.65 7.04
CA LEU A 44 -4.64 3.95 7.13
C LEU A 44 -4.59 4.56 8.54
N LYS A 45 -4.54 3.72 9.58
CA LYS A 45 -4.38 4.16 10.98
C LYS A 45 -2.94 4.52 11.30
N GLU A 46 -2.00 3.70 10.84
CA GLU A 46 -0.55 3.93 11.03
C GLU A 46 -0.01 5.14 10.25
N LYS A 47 -0.66 5.51 9.14
CA LYS A 47 -0.30 6.64 8.29
C LYS A 47 1.19 6.62 7.86
N PRO A 48 1.63 5.58 7.11
CA PRO A 48 2.99 5.51 6.59
C PRO A 48 3.29 6.70 5.67
N ARG A 49 4.58 6.99 5.45
CA ARG A 49 5.03 8.02 4.49
C ARG A 49 4.48 7.80 3.08
N TYR A 50 4.19 6.55 2.75
CA TYR A 50 3.60 6.16 1.48
C TYR A 50 2.77 4.89 1.64
N LEU A 51 1.58 4.88 1.03
CA LEU A 51 0.73 3.69 0.95
C LEU A 51 0.18 3.56 -0.47
N SER A 52 0.42 2.42 -1.10
CA SER A 52 -0.13 2.12 -2.41
C SER A 52 -0.60 0.68 -2.53
N ILE A 53 -1.50 0.42 -3.49
CA ILE A 53 -2.06 -0.90 -3.73
C ILE A 53 -1.89 -1.27 -5.19
N VAL A 54 -1.38 -2.47 -5.44
CA VAL A 54 -1.26 -3.04 -6.77
C VAL A 54 -2.58 -3.74 -7.13
N SER A 55 -3.53 -2.95 -7.62
CA SER A 55 -4.88 -3.38 -7.96
C SER A 55 -5.44 -2.54 -9.11
N SER A 56 -6.53 -3.01 -9.73
CA SER A 56 -7.29 -2.15 -10.66
C SER A 56 -8.10 -1.13 -9.86
N LYS A 57 -8.37 0.04 -10.46
CA LYS A 57 -9.23 1.07 -9.84
C LYS A 57 -10.59 0.51 -9.42
N ASN A 58 -11.18 -0.34 -10.26
CA ASN A 58 -12.50 -0.92 -9.99
C ASN A 58 -12.50 -1.85 -8.78
N ARG A 59 -11.45 -2.68 -8.61
CA ARG A 59 -11.32 -3.55 -7.44
C ARG A 59 -11.07 -2.71 -6.19
N PHE A 60 -10.12 -1.78 -6.26
CA PHE A 60 -9.79 -0.89 -5.15
C PHE A 60 -11.00 -0.09 -4.64
N ASN A 61 -11.85 0.42 -5.54
CA ASN A 61 -13.05 1.16 -5.12
C ASN A 61 -14.01 0.30 -4.29
N LYS A 62 -14.16 -1.00 -4.62
CA LYS A 62 -14.98 -1.92 -3.83
C LYS A 62 -14.37 -2.18 -2.45
N ASP A 63 -13.05 -2.33 -2.39
CA ASP A 63 -12.34 -2.51 -1.12
C ASP A 63 -12.50 -1.27 -0.23
N LEU A 64 -12.41 -0.06 -0.83
CA LEU A 64 -12.63 1.21 -0.12
C LEU A 64 -14.06 1.37 0.41
N GLU A 65 -15.07 0.96 -0.34
CA GLU A 65 -16.46 0.97 0.12
C GLU A 65 -16.61 0.13 1.40
N GLN A 66 -15.97 -1.05 1.44
CA GLN A 66 -16.02 -1.91 2.61
C GLN A 66 -15.21 -1.35 3.78
N VAL A 67 -14.04 -0.74 3.53
CA VAL A 67 -13.27 -0.03 4.55
C VAL A 67 -14.11 1.09 5.17
N LYS A 68 -14.72 1.96 4.36
CA LYS A 68 -15.55 3.07 4.85
C LYS A 68 -16.82 2.62 5.55
N LYS A 69 -17.40 1.49 5.15
CA LYS A 69 -18.55 0.89 5.86
C LYS A 69 -18.16 0.47 7.28
N ASN A 70 -16.95 -0.05 7.47
CA ASN A 70 -16.46 -0.52 8.77
C ASN A 70 -15.91 0.62 9.64
N ASP A 71 -15.25 1.60 9.02
CA ASP A 71 -14.58 2.71 9.70
C ASP A 71 -14.65 3.99 8.84
N PRO A 72 -15.76 4.77 8.93
CA PRO A 72 -16.01 5.93 8.06
C PRO A 72 -15.00 7.07 8.20
N GLU A 73 -14.31 7.14 9.33
CA GLU A 73 -13.37 8.23 9.67
C GLU A 73 -11.98 8.03 9.06
N LEU A 74 -11.71 6.86 8.46
CA LEU A 74 -10.41 6.62 7.83
C LEU A 74 -10.26 7.43 6.55
N ASP A 75 -9.18 8.21 6.50
CA ASP A 75 -8.83 9.00 5.32
C ASP A 75 -8.25 8.12 4.21
N THR A 76 -9.15 7.62 3.36
CA THR A 76 -8.77 6.80 2.21
C THR A 76 -7.99 7.55 1.14
N SER A 77 -7.91 8.89 1.20
CA SER A 77 -7.16 9.69 0.22
C SER A 77 -5.64 9.50 0.32
N LEU A 78 -5.16 8.93 1.43
CA LEU A 78 -3.76 8.57 1.65
C LEU A 78 -3.26 7.42 0.75
N ILE A 79 -4.17 6.67 0.09
CA ILE A 79 -3.81 5.49 -0.69
C ILE A 79 -3.68 5.84 -2.17
N LYS A 80 -2.58 5.41 -2.79
CA LYS A 80 -2.42 5.43 -4.24
C LYS A 80 -2.85 4.11 -4.89
N CYS A 81 -3.70 4.18 -5.90
CA CYS A 81 -4.10 3.03 -6.70
C CYS A 81 -4.48 3.43 -8.14
N PRO A 82 -3.96 2.74 -9.17
CA PRO A 82 -2.95 1.67 -9.10
C PRO A 82 -1.61 2.22 -8.61
N ALA A 83 -0.83 1.38 -7.93
CA ALA A 83 0.54 1.74 -7.58
C ALA A 83 1.41 1.88 -8.85
N GLY A 84 2.33 2.83 -8.80
CA GLY A 84 3.32 3.09 -9.84
C GLY A 84 2.96 4.26 -10.75
N VAL A 85 4.01 4.89 -11.29
CA VAL A 85 3.85 5.95 -12.29
C VAL A 85 3.33 5.38 -13.62
N ASP A 86 2.49 6.15 -14.30
CA ASP A 86 1.97 5.73 -15.61
C ASP A 86 3.08 5.83 -16.67
N ILE A 87 3.62 4.66 -17.03
CA ILE A 87 4.60 4.49 -18.10
C ILE A 87 4.09 3.55 -19.19
N ASN A 88 2.77 3.27 -19.23
CA ASN A 88 2.19 2.21 -20.05
C ASN A 88 2.86 0.84 -19.83
N ALA A 89 3.14 0.49 -18.57
CA ALA A 89 3.79 -0.77 -18.22
C ALA A 89 2.93 -1.99 -18.62
N ILE A 90 3.56 -3.00 -19.22
CA ILE A 90 2.94 -4.27 -19.64
C ILE A 90 3.57 -5.45 -18.90
N THR A 91 4.90 -5.44 -18.77
CA THR A 91 5.65 -6.53 -18.14
C THR A 91 5.78 -6.35 -16.63
N ILE A 92 6.03 -7.45 -15.91
CA ILE A 92 6.26 -7.42 -14.45
C ILE A 92 7.44 -6.50 -14.10
N ASN A 93 8.50 -6.50 -14.91
CA ASN A 93 9.67 -5.66 -14.68
C ASN A 93 9.34 -4.17 -14.85
N GLU A 94 8.52 -3.82 -15.84
CA GLU A 94 8.06 -2.44 -16.04
C GLU A 94 7.15 -1.98 -14.89
N ILE A 95 6.25 -2.86 -14.42
CA ILE A 95 5.38 -2.57 -13.26
C ILE A 95 6.23 -2.38 -12.00
N ALA A 96 7.21 -3.25 -11.75
CA ALA A 96 8.11 -3.10 -10.60
C ALA A 96 8.89 -1.78 -10.68
N LEU A 97 9.42 -1.44 -11.86
CA LEU A 97 10.12 -0.18 -12.09
C LEU A 97 9.22 1.03 -11.84
N SER A 98 7.96 1.00 -12.30
CA SER A 98 7.02 2.11 -12.11
C SER A 98 6.67 2.35 -10.65
N ILE A 99 6.52 1.28 -9.85
CA ILE A 99 6.26 1.36 -8.41
C ILE A 99 7.46 1.94 -7.67
N VAL A 100 8.68 1.45 -7.96
CA VAL A 100 9.90 1.97 -7.33
C VAL A 100 10.12 3.44 -7.70
N ALA A 101 9.88 3.81 -8.96
CA ALA A 101 9.95 5.20 -9.41
C ALA A 101 8.94 6.11 -8.68
N GLU A 102 7.71 5.63 -8.45
CA GLU A 102 6.73 6.35 -7.65
C GLU A 102 7.22 6.56 -6.20
N ILE A 103 7.70 5.50 -5.53
CA ILE A 103 8.22 5.59 -4.15
C ILE A 103 9.35 6.62 -4.04
N ILE A 104 10.33 6.58 -4.96
CA ILE A 104 11.46 7.51 -4.95
C ILE A 104 10.97 8.95 -5.17
N ARG A 105 10.00 9.16 -6.08
CA ARG A 105 9.40 10.47 -6.32
C ARG A 105 8.77 11.01 -5.05
N GLU A 106 7.94 10.21 -4.36
CA GLU A 106 7.29 10.64 -3.12
C GLU A 106 8.31 10.97 -2.04
N LYS A 107 9.29 10.10 -1.79
CA LYS A 107 10.39 10.36 -0.84
C LYS A 107 11.06 11.71 -1.08
N ASN A 108 11.42 11.99 -2.33
CA ASN A 108 12.13 13.23 -2.68
C ASN A 108 11.23 14.48 -2.62
N LEU A 109 9.90 14.33 -2.74
CA LEU A 109 8.95 15.44 -2.57
C LEU A 109 8.69 15.72 -1.08
N SER A 110 8.68 14.68 -0.24
CA SER A 110 8.56 14.80 1.22
C SER A 110 9.79 15.48 1.84
N ASP A 111 10.99 15.15 1.36
CA ASP A 111 12.26 15.66 1.91
C ASP A 111 12.58 17.12 1.50
N LYS A 112 11.80 17.73 0.59
CA LYS A 112 11.99 19.10 0.10
C LYS A 112 11.19 20.16 0.88
N GLN A 113 10.45 19.76 1.92
CA GLN A 113 9.72 20.65 2.84
C GLN A 113 10.51 20.84 4.13
#